data_AF-A0A969JR94-F1
#
_entry.id   AF-A0A969JR94-F1
#
_cell.length_a   1.000
_cell.length_b   1.000
_cell.length_c   1.000
_cell.angle_alpha   90.00
_cell.angle_beta   90.00
_cell.angle_gamma   90.00
#
_symmetry.space_group_name_H-M   'P 1'
#
loop_
_entity.id
_entity.type
_entity.pdbx_description
1 polymer ?
#
loop_
_entity_poly.entity_id
_entity_poly.type
_entity_poly.pdbx_seq_one_letter_code
_entity_poly.pdbx_strand_id
1 'polypeptide(L)' 'MTAAVSMMAGRRIHRLVVTENDKPVGMVSMTDVVRKVLLEGNK' A
#
# COMPACT_ATOMS: atom_id res chain seq x y z
N MET A 1 2.46 7.36 1.69
CA MET A 1 2.83 6.06 1.08
C MET A 1 3.94 5.36 1.85
N THR A 2 5.04 6.04 2.18
CA THR A 2 6.26 5.48 2.80
C THR A 2 6.05 4.73 4.12
N ALA A 3 5.17 5.21 5.00
CA ALA A 3 4.89 4.54 6.28
C ALA A 3 4.18 3.18 6.10
N ALA A 4 3.19 3.12 5.20
CA ALA A 4 2.48 1.87 4.89
C ALA A 4 3.41 0.83 4.26
N VAL A 5 4.30 1.26 3.36
CA VAL A 5 5.31 0.40 2.73
C VAL A 5 6.32 -0.11 3.75
N SER A 6 6.81 0.76 4.64
CA SER A 6 7.73 0.36 5.71
C SER A 6 7.10 -0.66 6.66
N MET A 7 5.82 -0.47 6.99
CA MET A 7 5.06 -1.44 7.80
C MET A 7 4.89 -2.78 7.08
N MET A 8 4.49 -2.76 5.80
CA MET A 8 4.34 -3.95 4.97
C MET A 8 5.66 -4.73 4.90
N ALA A 9 6.78 -4.05 4.63
CA ALA A 9 8.11 -4.66 4.54
C ALA A 9 8.59 -5.20 5.89
N GLY A 10 8.55 -4.38 6.94
CA GLY A 10 9.06 -4.75 8.26
C GLY A 10 8.28 -5.88 8.94
N ARG A 11 7.00 -6.07 8.57
CA ARG A 11 6.13 -7.09 9.16
C ARG A 11 5.78 -8.24 8.21
N ARG A 12 6.35 -8.27 6.99
CA ARG A 12 6.02 -9.24 5.93
C ARG A 12 4.51 -9.29 5.61
N ILE A 13 3.85 -8.13 5.63
CA ILE A 13 2.43 -7.99 5.31
C ILE A 13 2.30 -7.64 3.82
N HIS A 14 1.57 -8.46 3.06
CA HIS A 14 1.39 -8.24 1.61
C HIS A 14 0.24 -7.29 1.26
N ARG A 15 -0.72 -7.09 2.17
CA ARG A 15 -1.95 -6.33 1.94
C ARG A 15 -2.37 -5.60 3.22
N LEU A 16 -2.82 -4.35 3.08
CA LEU A 16 -3.43 -3.57 4.14
C LEU A 16 -4.87 -3.23 3.77
N VAL A 17 -5.77 -3.29 4.74
CA VAL A 17 -7.15 -2.79 4.60
C VAL A 17 -7.12 -1.28 4.81
N VAL A 18 -7.82 -0.55 3.95
CA VAL A 18 -8.04 0.89 4.09
C VAL A 18 -9.38 1.09 4.78
N THR A 19 -9.37 1.82 5.88
CA THR A 19 -10.56 2.13 6.67
C THR A 19 -10.81 3.63 6.71
N GLU A 20 -12.07 4.03 6.66
CA GLU A 20 -12.52 5.40 6.88
C GLU A 20 -13.65 5.37 7.92
N ASN A 21 -13.53 6.15 9.00
CA ASN A 21 -14.48 6.12 10.14
C ASN A 21 -14.72 4.68 10.66
N ASP A 22 -13.63 3.92 10.84
CA ASP A 22 -13.64 2.51 11.26
C ASP A 22 -14.37 1.54 10.32
N LYS A 23 -14.78 1.99 9.12
CA LYS A 23 -15.40 1.14 8.10
C LYS A 23 -14.38 0.77 7.03
N PRO A 24 -14.25 -0.52 6.67
CA PRO A 24 -13.43 -0.92 5.53
C PRO A 24 -13.96 -0.31 4.23
N VAL A 25 -13.14 0.50 3.57
CA VAL A 25 -13.48 1.17 2.30
C VAL A 25 -12.63 0.66 1.13
N GLY A 26 -11.58 -0.12 1.39
CA GLY A 26 -10.77 -0.69 0.34
C GLY A 26 -9.58 -1.49 0.85
N MET A 27 -8.67 -1.79 -0.06
CA MET A 27 -7.43 -2.50 0.23
C MET A 27 -6.30 -1.98 -0.65
N VAL A 28 -5.07 -2.09 -0.16
CA VAL A 28 -3.85 -1.81 -0.92
C VAL A 28 -2.89 -2.97 -0.75
N SER A 29 -2.33 -3.44 -1.86
CA SER A 29 -1.31 -4.50 -1.86
C SER A 29 0.07 -3.93 -2.16
N MET A 30 1.11 -4.67 -1.76
CA MET A 30 2.49 -4.36 -2.17
C MET A 30 2.64 -4.27 -3.70
N THR A 31 1.90 -5.08 -4.46
CA THR A 31 1.95 -5.03 -5.92
C THR A 31 1.38 -3.72 -6.46
N ASP A 32 0.33 -3.17 -5.84
CA ASP A 32 -0.24 -1.88 -6.23
C ASP A 32 0.73 -0.73 -5.96
N VAL A 33 1.44 -0.80 -4.82
CA VAL A 33 2.53 0.14 -4.48
C VAL A 33 3.63 0.08 -5.52
N VAL A 34 4.13 -1.11 -5.85
CA VAL A 34 5.21 -1.31 -6.83
C VAL A 34 4.78 -0.82 -8.21
N ARG A 35 3.58 -1.17 -8.67
CA ARG A 35 3.04 -0.69 -9.95
C ARG A 35 2.97 0.83 -9.99
N LYS A 36 2.48 1.46 -8.92
CA LYS A 36 2.36 2.92 -8.88
C LYS A 36 3.72 3.62 -8.96
N VAL A 37 4.72 3.14 -8.21
CA VAL A 37 6.09 3.69 -8.27
C VAL A 37 6.71 3.51 -9.66
N LEU A 38 6.52 2.36 -10.30
CA LEU A 38 7.01 2.11 -11.66
C LEU A 38 6.32 3.00 -12.71
N LEU A 39 5.02 3.27 -12.55
CA LEU A 39 4.26 4.12 -13.46
C LEU A 39 4.56 5.61 -13.25
N GLU A 40 4.86 6.03 -12.01
CA GLU A 40 5.21 7.42 -11.68
C GLU A 40 6.68 7.74 -11.99
N GLY A 41 7.56 6.75 -12.08
CA GLY A 41 8.99 6.92 -12.42
C GLY A 41 9.31 7.07 -13.93
N ASN A 42 8.29 7.10 -14.80
CA ASN A 42 8.43 7.24 -16.25
C ASN A 42 8.03 8.66 -16.75
N LYS A 43 8.24 9.68 -15.93
CA LYS A 43 8.08 11.10 -16.30
C LYS A 43 9.37 11.86 -16.11
#